data_AF-A0A7T1MK75-F1
#
_entry.id   AF-A0A7T1MK75-F1
#
_cell.length_a   1.000
_cell.length_b   1.000
_cell.length_c   1.000
_cell.angle_alpha   90.00
_cell.angle_beta   90.00
_cell.angle_gamma   90.00
#
_symmetry.space_group_name_H-M   'P 1'
#
loop_
_entity.id
_entity.type
_entity.pdbx_description
1 polymer ?
#
loop_
_entity_poly.entity_id
_entity_poly.type
_entity_poly.pdbx_seq_one_letter_code
_entity_poly.pdbx_strand_id
1 'polypeptide(L)' 'MASDPQAPRSSAVLARLTLSALERGNDQPGFWSEPEVHRAVLVSGLSVLLHALTPLQRDLG' A
#
# COMPACT_ATOMS: atom_id res chain seq x y z
N MET A 1 21.52 12.82 20.36
CA MET A 1 21.50 12.34 18.96
C MET A 1 20.79 10.99 18.94
N ALA A 2 19.84 10.64 18.09
CA ALA A 2 18.82 11.29 17.28
C ALA A 2 18.16 10.13 16.50
N SER A 3 16.81 10.11 16.45
CA SER A 3 15.93 9.38 15.50
C SER A 3 15.80 7.84 15.64
N ASP A 4 14.65 7.16 15.55
CA ASP A 4 13.20 7.44 15.59
C ASP A 4 12.50 6.05 15.52
N PRO A 5 11.61 5.61 16.45
CA PRO A 5 11.00 4.27 16.38
C PRO A 5 9.82 4.15 15.39
N GLN A 6 9.71 5.01 14.38
CA GLN A 6 8.49 5.21 13.57
C GLN A 6 8.61 4.79 12.08
N ALA A 7 9.27 3.67 11.76
CA ALA A 7 9.25 3.13 10.39
C ALA A 7 8.06 2.20 10.00
N PRO A 8 7.20 1.67 10.89
CA PRO A 8 6.05 0.85 10.45
C PRO A 8 4.74 1.65 10.20
N ARG A 9 4.65 2.91 10.64
CA ARG A 9 3.40 3.70 10.55
C ARG A 9 3.08 4.18 9.13
N SER A 10 4.09 4.43 8.30
CA SER A 10 3.90 4.93 6.92
C SER A 10 3.30 3.85 5.99
N SER A 11 3.76 2.60 6.10
CA SER A 11 3.24 1.48 5.31
C SER A 11 1.76 1.20 5.62
N ALA A 12 1.38 1.18 6.90
CA ALA A 12 -0.01 0.99 7.31
C ALA A 12 -0.92 2.14 6.83
N VAL A 13 -0.42 3.38 6.81
CA VAL A 13 -1.15 4.53 6.26
C VAL A 13 -1.28 4.41 4.73
N LEU A 14 -0.21 4.05 4.02
CA LEU A 14 -0.25 3.80 2.57
C LEU A 14 -1.22 2.66 2.21
N ALA A 15 -1.26 1.60 3.00
CA ALA A 15 -2.20 0.49 2.84
C ALA A 15 -3.65 0.98 2.90
N ARG A 16 -3.98 1.74 3.94
CA ARG A 16 -5.34 2.30 4.13
C ARG A 16 -5.70 3.29 3.03
N LEU A 17 -4.78 4.15 2.63
CA LEU A 17 -5.01 5.10 1.52
C LEU A 17 -5.25 4.38 0.20
N THR A 18 -4.49 3.33 -0.08
CA THR A 18 -4.65 2.49 -1.28
C THR A 18 -6.01 1.77 -1.25
N LEU A 19 -6.38 1.21 -0.09
CA LEU A 19 -7.67 0.53 0.08
C LEU A 19 -8.86 1.51 -0.09
N SER A 20 -8.78 2.69 0.53
CA SER A 20 -9.83 3.71 0.39
C SER A 20 -9.88 4.33 -1.02
N ALA A 21 -8.78 4.33 -1.77
CA ALA A 21 -8.80 4.74 -3.18
C ALA A 21 -9.47 3.66 -4.05
N LEU A 22 -9.20 2.38 -3.77
CA LEU A 22 -9.85 1.23 -4.40
C LEU A 22 -11.36 1.18 -4.12
N GLU A 23 -11.78 1.33 -2.85
CA GLU A 23 -13.20 1.36 -2.47
C GLU A 23 -13.95 2.48 -3.19
N ARG A 24 -13.39 3.69 -3.21
CA ARG A 24 -14.00 4.84 -3.92
C ARG A 24 -14.03 4.67 -5.43
N GLY A 25 -13.02 4.02 -6.00
CA GLY A 25 -12.98 3.70 -7.42
C GLY A 25 -13.95 2.60 -7.82
N ASN A 26 -14.14 1.60 -6.96
CA ASN A 26 -15.05 0.49 -7.20
C ASN A 26 -16.51 0.93 -7.37
N ASP A 27 -16.93 1.99 -6.68
CA ASP A 27 -18.27 2.57 -6.82
C ASP A 27 -18.45 3.40 -8.10
N GLN A 28 -17.38 3.70 -8.83
CA GLN A 28 -17.46 4.45 -10.10
C GLN A 28 -17.51 3.52 -11.31
N PRO A 29 -18.59 3.57 -12.12
CA PRO A 29 -18.67 2.80 -13.35
C PRO A 29 -17.58 3.26 -14.32
N GLY A 30 -16.73 2.32 -14.76
CA GLY A 30 -15.62 2.59 -15.67
C GLY A 30 -14.26 2.86 -15.01
N PHE A 31 -14.18 2.91 -13.67
CA PHE A 31 -12.90 3.09 -12.97
C PHE A 31 -11.85 2.03 -13.34
N TRP A 32 -12.30 0.79 -13.49
CA TRP A 32 -11.47 -0.33 -13.92
C TRP A 32 -11.30 -0.44 -15.43
N SER A 33 -11.78 0.51 -16.23
CA SER A 33 -11.60 0.45 -17.69
C SER A 33 -10.23 0.97 -18.13
N GLU A 34 -9.56 1.74 -17.26
CA GLU A 34 -8.27 2.32 -17.56
C GLU A 34 -7.12 1.35 -17.19
N PRO A 35 -6.20 1.01 -18.12
CA PRO A 35 -5.06 0.13 -17.83
C PRO A 35 -4.09 0.75 -16.81
N GLU A 36 -3.97 2.08 -16.78
CA GLU A 36 -3.13 2.77 -15.79
C GLU A 36 -3.65 2.62 -14.36
N VAL A 37 -4.97 2.51 -14.15
CA VAL A 37 -5.58 2.27 -12.83
C VAL A 37 -5.19 0.89 -12.31
N HIS A 38 -5.27 -0.14 -13.15
CA HIS A 38 -4.83 -1.49 -12.77
C HIS A 38 -3.35 -1.52 -12.39
N ARG A 39 -2.51 -0.85 -13.18
CA ARG A 39 -1.07 -0.75 -12.90
C ARG A 39 -0.80 0.00 -11.59
N ALA A 40 -1.48 1.12 -11.36
CA ALA A 40 -1.35 1.89 -10.13
C ALA A 40 -1.77 1.08 -8.90
N VAL A 41 -2.86 0.31 -8.99
CA VAL A 41 -3.35 -0.59 -7.94
C VAL A 41 -2.34 -1.70 -7.65
N LEU A 42 -1.84 -2.38 -8.69
CA LEU A 42 -0.87 -3.46 -8.55
C LEU A 42 0.45 -2.98 -7.93
N VAL A 43 0.98 -1.85 -8.39
CA VAL A 43 2.25 -1.29 -7.88
C VAL A 43 2.08 -0.79 -6.44
N SER A 44 0.96 -0.14 -6.12
CA SER A 44 0.68 0.35 -4.77
C SER A 44 0.47 -0.81 -3.79
N GLY A 45 -0.30 -1.82 -4.18
CA GLY A 45 -0.53 -3.02 -3.38
C GLY A 45 0.75 -3.83 -3.14
N LEU A 46 1.56 -4.04 -4.19
CA LEU A 46 2.85 -4.73 -4.07
C LEU A 46 3.81 -3.97 -3.16
N SER A 47 3.87 -2.64 -3.28
CA SER A 47 4.71 -1.80 -2.41
C SER A 47 4.33 -1.94 -0.95
N VAL A 48 3.03 -1.95 -0.63
CA VAL A 48 2.54 -2.17 0.74
C VAL A 48 2.95 -3.55 1.26
N LEU A 49 2.77 -4.60 0.45
CA LEU A 49 3.15 -5.97 0.83
C LEU A 49 4.64 -6.10 1.09
N LEU A 50 5.50 -5.53 0.25
CA LEU A 50 6.96 -5.55 0.43
C LEU A 50 7.39 -4.81 1.72
N HIS A 51 6.76 -3.67 2.01
CA HIS A 51 7.03 -2.93 3.25
C HIS A 51 6.54 -3.67 4.50
N ALA A 52 5.48 -4.48 4.39
CA ALA A 52 5.00 -5.33 5.49
C ALA A 52 5.87 -6.60 5.66
N LEU A 53 6.43 -7.13 4.58
CA LEU A 53 7.27 -8.33 4.59
C LEU A 53 8.67 -8.05 5.18
N THR A 54 9.20 -6.85 4.98
CA THR A 54 10.54 -6.45 5.45
C THR A 54 10.72 -6.58 6.98
N PRO A 55 9.83 -6.02 7.83
CA PRO A 55 9.91 -6.24 9.28
C PRO A 55 9.61 -7.69 9.66
N LEU A 56 8.68 -8.36 8.96
CA LEU A 56 8.37 -9.77 9.21
C LEU A 56 9.59 -10.68 9.00
N GLN A 57 10.38 -10.45 7.93
CA GLN A 57 11.64 -11.16 7.68
C GLN A 57 12.72 -10.86 8.72
N ARG A 58 12.73 -9.64 9.27
CA ARG A 58 13.65 -9.26 10.35
C ARG A 58 13.31 -9.96 11.66
N ASP A 59 12.03 -10.15 11.94
CA ASP A 59 11.55 -10.75 13.19
C ASP A 59 11.60 -12.29 13.15
N LEU A 60 11.56 -12.90 11.96
CA LEU A 60 11.66 -14.36 11.75
C LEU A 60 13.09 -14.86 11.45
N GLY A 61 14.06 -13.94 11.32
CA GLY A 61 15.46 -14.23 10.97
C GLY A 61 16.38 -14.34 12.18
#